data_AF-A0A967M6J2-F1
#
_entry.id   AF-A0A967M6J2-F1
#
_cell.length_a   1.000
_cell.length_b   1.000
_cell.length_c   1.000
_cell.angle_alpha   90.00
_cell.angle_beta   90.00
_cell.angle_gamma   90.00
#
_symmetry.space_group_name_H-M   'P 1'
#
loop_
_entity.id
_entity.type
_entity.pdbx_description
1 polymer ?
#
loop_
_entity_poly.entity_id
_entity_poly.type
_entity_poly.pdbx_seq_one_letter_code
_entity_poly.pdbx_strand_id
1 'polypeptide(L)' 'MSKTNFTGADLTAPNLTKAKLTGTVFRDIKGLDTARDLDQAMFD' A
#
# COMPACT_ATOMS: atom_id res chain seq x y z
N MET A 1 -0.57 17.84 2.89
CA MET A 1 -0.38 16.37 2.91
C MET A 1 0.31 15.96 1.62
N SER A 2 1.48 15.32 1.70
CA SER A 2 2.18 14.77 0.53
C SER A 2 1.50 13.47 0.11
N LYS A 3 1.02 13.38 -1.13
CA LYS A 3 0.56 12.12 -1.71
C LYS A 3 1.77 11.23 -1.96
N THR A 4 1.78 10.03 -1.38
CA THR A 4 2.82 9.04 -1.67
C THR A 4 2.46 8.30 -2.95
N ASN A 5 3.41 8.16 -3.88
CA ASN A 5 3.21 7.47 -5.15
C ASN A 5 4.09 6.23 -5.21
N PHE A 6 3.47 5.05 -5.26
CA PHE A 6 4.13 3.76 -5.39
C PHE A 6 3.98 3.17 -6.80
N THR A 7 3.81 3.99 -7.83
CA THR A 7 3.68 3.49 -9.22
C THR A 7 4.91 2.65 -9.59
N GLY A 8 4.69 1.39 -9.99
CA GLY A 8 5.75 0.45 -10.39
C GLY A 8 6.55 -0.16 -9.23
N ALA A 9 6.16 0.08 -7.97
CA ALA A 9 6.87 -0.47 -6.82
C ALA A 9 6.67 -1.99 -6.69
N ASP A 10 7.73 -2.66 -6.25
CA ASP A 10 7.65 -4.03 -5.76
C ASP A 10 7.35 -4.00 -4.26
N LEU A 11 6.13 -4.38 -3.92
CA LEU A 11 5.66 -4.55 -2.56
C LEU A 11 5.37 -6.04 -2.36
N THR A 12 6.37 -6.89 -2.53
CA THR A 12 6.28 -8.31 -2.17
C THR A 12 6.36 -8.46 -0.64
N ALA A 13 5.36 -9.11 -0.06
CA ALA A 13 5.18 -9.35 1.38
C ALA A 13 5.25 -8.10 2.29
N PRO A 14 4.61 -6.97 1.94
CA PRO A 14 4.65 -5.75 2.73
C PRO A 14 3.88 -5.97 4.02
N ASN A 15 4.35 -5.34 5.08
CA ASN A 15 3.61 -5.24 6.32
C ASN A 15 2.85 -3.91 6.30
N LEU A 16 1.51 -3.99 6.29
CA LEU A 16 0.63 -2.82 6.31
C LEU A 16 -0.09 -2.62 7.66
N THR A 17 0.36 -3.29 8.73
CA THR A 17 -0.18 -3.09 10.09
C THR A 17 -0.20 -1.60 10.42
N LYS A 18 -1.40 -1.04 10.64
CA LYS A 18 -1.63 0.38 10.97
C LYS A 18 -1.11 1.39 9.92
N ALA A 19 -0.89 0.96 8.67
CA ALA A 19 -0.51 1.88 7.60
C ALA A 19 -1.65 2.85 7.30
N LYS A 20 -1.32 4.15 7.18
CA LYS A 20 -2.26 5.17 6.68
C LYS A 20 -2.01 5.39 5.20
N LEU A 21 -2.90 4.85 4.37
CA LEU A 21 -2.75 4.84 2.92
C LEU A 21 -3.68 5.84 2.21
N THR A 22 -4.38 6.68 2.96
CA THR A 22 -5.19 7.81 2.46
C THR A 22 -4.41 8.66 1.44
N GLY A 23 -4.96 8.81 0.24
CA GLY A 23 -4.37 9.61 -0.84
C GLY A 23 -3.12 9.01 -1.51
N THR A 24 -2.80 7.76 -1.22
CA THR A 24 -1.66 7.05 -1.82
C THR A 24 -2.02 6.53 -3.22
N VAL A 25 -1.08 6.59 -4.16
CA VAL A 25 -1.27 6.02 -5.51
C VAL A 25 -0.59 4.66 -5.59
N PHE A 26 -1.39 3.63 -5.85
CA PHE A 26 -0.94 2.28 -6.20
C PHE A 26 -1.33 2.00 -7.65
N ARG A 27 -0.35 2.01 -8.55
CA ARG A 27 -0.52 1.65 -9.96
C ARG A 27 0.62 0.73 -10.37
N ASP A 28 0.31 -0.32 -11.13
CA ASP A 28 1.31 -1.25 -11.64
C ASP A 28 2.25 -1.83 -10.57
N ILE A 29 1.70 -2.11 -9.37
CA ILE A 29 2.49 -2.68 -8.26
C ILE A 29 2.51 -4.20 -8.32
N LYS A 30 3.58 -4.78 -7.79
CA LYS A 30 3.72 -6.24 -7.60
C LYS A 30 3.58 -6.60 -6.12
N GLY A 31 3.02 -7.78 -5.85
CA GLY A 31 3.00 -8.37 -4.51
C GLY A 31 1.88 -7.92 -3.58
N LEU A 32 0.90 -7.12 -4.07
CA LEU A 32 -0.25 -6.70 -3.25
C LEU A 32 -1.09 -7.89 -2.76
N ASP A 33 -1.17 -8.96 -3.55
CA ASP A 33 -1.78 -10.24 -3.21
C ASP A 33 -1.12 -10.94 -2.01
N THR A 34 0.14 -10.62 -1.72
CA THR A 34 0.92 -11.16 -0.61
C THR A 34 0.99 -10.24 0.60
N ALA A 35 0.35 -9.07 0.54
CA ALA A 35 0.40 -8.08 1.60
C ALA A 35 -0.30 -8.59 2.87
N ARG A 36 0.31 -8.30 4.02
CA ARG A 36 -0.21 -8.66 5.34
C ARG A 36 -0.97 -7.49 5.95
N ASP A 37 -2.04 -7.81 6.67
CA ASP A 37 -2.91 -6.86 7.38
C ASP A 37 -3.48 -5.75 6.48
N LEU A 38 -3.79 -6.08 5.22
CA LEU A 38 -4.46 -5.17 4.29
C LEU A 38 -5.80 -4.65 4.84
N ASP A 39 -6.51 -5.49 5.58
CA ASP A 39 -7.77 -5.18 6.26
C ASP A 39 -7.62 -4.18 7.43
N GLN A 40 -6.42 -4.06 8.00
CA GLN A 40 -6.11 -3.08 9.06
C GLN A 40 -5.56 -1.76 8.53
N ALA A 41 -5.24 -1.67 7.24
CA ALA A 41 -4.78 -0.44 6.64
C ALA A 41 -5.94 0.54 6.46
N MET A 42 -5.69 1.83 6.71
CA MET A 42 -6.69 2.87 6.53
C MET A 42 -6.67 3.39 5.09
N PHE A 43 -7.76 3.13 4.37
CA PHE A 43 -8.07 3.70 3.06
C PHE A 43 -9.26 4.65 3.25
N ASP A 44 -9.00 5.95 3.21
CA ASP A 44 -10.01 7.01 3.20
C ASP A 44 -9.82 7.83 1.92
#